data_AF-A0A4V5NRZ2-F1
#
_entry.id   AF-A0A4V5NRZ2-F1
#
_cell.length_a   1.000
_cell.length_b   1.000
_cell.length_c   1.000
_cell.angle_alpha   90.00
_cell.angle_beta   90.00
_cell.angle_gamma   90.00
#
_symmetry.space_group_name_H-M   'P 1'
#
loop_
_entity.id
_entity.type
_entity.pdbx_description
1 polymer ?
#
loop_
_entity_poly.entity_id
_entity_poly.type
_entity_poly.pdbx_seq_one_letter_code
_entity_poly.pdbx_strand_id
1 'polypeptide(L)'
;MSHYRKLFQSRIQAAVAQARSASEFSHQGVKGDVVEILIRELFRPLLPSDVGIASGQILEIHGDRLSRQMDVIIYDRSIVPPILYRDDVGMIPVEAVLYTIEIKTTLNANELKKAHEAAEELRAFRHLPGLRDEHGREFHHRVDPPRSVIFALSSDLTGTNLSEAERYRTIYGEGLPYLVAICVANREYWWEDRGTWKKMPGTEDFNETLGLIGGVANTYKWIGRNRGWPNLGHYLIDDGDIEVTIPSGTMATVKIHCEKCDAKEILSLDKKIELITDNPEGFRLKGGCPKCGGDFVAPPGRYVNRGGLLELMDENES
;
A
#
# COMPACT_ATOMS: atom_id res chain seq x y z
N MET A 1 4.92 -10.74 33.53
CA MET A 1 4.08 -10.65 32.30
C MET A 1 3.20 -9.40 32.44
N SER A 2 3.18 -8.48 31.47
CA SER A 2 2.49 -7.18 31.60
C SER A 2 0.96 -7.34 31.65
N HIS A 3 0.25 -6.46 32.35
CA HIS A 3 -1.22 -6.43 32.37
C HIS A 3 -1.82 -6.28 30.98
N TYR A 4 -1.17 -5.47 30.14
CA TYR A 4 -1.51 -5.30 28.73
C TYR A 4 -1.53 -6.62 27.96
N ARG A 5 -0.47 -7.44 28.12
CA ARG A 5 -0.38 -8.75 27.47
C ARG A 5 -1.49 -9.69 27.94
N LYS A 6 -1.73 -9.76 29.25
CA LYS A 6 -2.76 -10.65 29.83
C LYS A 6 -4.16 -10.33 29.32
N LEU A 7 -4.56 -9.06 29.31
CA LEU A 7 -5.87 -8.63 28.80
C LEU A 7 -6.08 -9.05 27.35
N PHE A 8 -5.04 -8.90 26.53
CA PHE A 8 -5.12 -9.24 25.13
C PHE A 8 -5.14 -10.75 24.88
N GLN A 9 -4.36 -11.53 25.64
CA GLN A 9 -4.41 -12.99 25.62
C GLN A 9 -5.81 -13.50 25.96
N SER A 10 -6.46 -12.95 26.99
CA SER A 10 -7.84 -13.34 27.34
C SER A 10 -8.84 -13.03 26.23
N ARG A 11 -8.67 -11.92 25.49
CA ARG A 11 -9.49 -11.62 24.32
C ARG A 11 -9.28 -12.63 23.19
N ILE A 12 -8.03 -12.99 22.91
CA ILE A 12 -7.70 -14.00 21.89
C ILE A 12 -8.31 -15.35 22.27
N GLN A 13 -8.14 -15.79 23.52
CA GLN A 13 -8.73 -17.03 24.03
C GLN A 13 -10.25 -17.06 23.83
N ALA A 14 -10.93 -15.97 24.22
CA ALA A 14 -12.38 -15.86 24.05
C ALA A 14 -12.80 -15.89 22.57
N ALA A 15 -12.13 -15.13 21.70
CA ALA A 15 -12.47 -15.06 20.29
C ALA A 15 -12.22 -16.39 19.58
N VAL A 16 -11.10 -17.07 19.83
CA VAL A 16 -10.80 -18.38 19.23
C VAL A 16 -11.77 -19.44 19.74
N ALA A 17 -12.13 -19.44 21.02
CA ALA A 17 -13.12 -20.36 21.56
C ALA A 17 -14.50 -20.15 20.92
N GLN A 18 -14.97 -18.91 20.84
CA GLN A 18 -16.24 -18.56 20.17
C GLN A 18 -16.21 -18.93 18.68
N ALA A 19 -15.11 -18.67 17.98
CA ALA A 19 -14.97 -18.99 16.57
C ALA A 19 -15.01 -20.52 16.34
N ARG A 20 -14.36 -21.31 17.20
CA ARG A 20 -14.45 -22.78 17.15
C ARG A 20 -15.88 -23.26 17.37
N SER A 21 -16.58 -22.75 18.39
CA SER A 21 -17.99 -23.10 18.61
C SER A 21 -18.89 -22.68 17.42
N ALA A 22 -18.73 -21.46 16.91
CA ALA A 22 -19.48 -21.00 15.73
C ALA A 22 -19.26 -21.90 14.51
N SER A 23 -18.05 -22.45 14.38
CA SER A 23 -17.67 -23.36 13.30
C SER A 23 -18.41 -24.71 13.33
N GLU A 24 -19.00 -25.10 14.46
CA GLU A 24 -19.68 -26.38 14.64
C GLU A 24 -21.20 -26.33 14.41
N PHE A 25 -21.85 -25.20 14.68
CA PHE A 25 -23.33 -25.11 14.78
C PHE A 25 -24.03 -24.30 13.69
N SER A 26 -23.30 -23.69 12.75
CA SER A 26 -23.86 -22.72 11.79
C SER A 26 -24.02 -23.31 10.37
N HIS A 27 -25.07 -22.90 9.63
CA HIS A 27 -25.16 -23.16 8.18
C HIS A 27 -23.91 -22.62 7.46
N GLN A 28 -23.42 -23.33 6.43
CA GLN A 28 -22.07 -23.12 5.85
C GLN A 28 -21.69 -21.67 5.53
N GLY A 29 -22.61 -20.82 5.05
CA GLY A 29 -22.33 -19.39 4.80
C GLY A 29 -22.18 -18.58 6.10
N VAL A 30 -23.17 -18.65 6.99
CA VAL A 30 -23.17 -17.95 8.29
C VAL A 30 -21.99 -18.39 9.17
N LYS A 31 -21.53 -19.64 8.99
CA LYS A 31 -20.35 -20.19 9.67
C LYS A 31 -19.08 -19.38 9.42
N GLY A 32 -18.83 -19.00 8.16
CA GLY A 32 -17.64 -18.25 7.76
C GLY A 32 -17.67 -16.84 8.33
N ASP A 33 -18.75 -16.12 8.08
CA ASP A 33 -18.93 -14.72 8.48
C ASP A 33 -18.68 -14.49 9.98
N VAL A 34 -19.23 -15.36 10.85
CA VAL A 34 -19.05 -15.22 12.31
C VAL A 34 -17.58 -15.42 12.71
N VAL A 35 -16.90 -16.40 12.12
CA VAL A 35 -15.47 -16.65 12.38
C VAL A 35 -14.64 -15.46 11.90
N GLU A 36 -14.92 -14.95 10.71
CA GLU A 36 -14.24 -13.79 10.14
C GLU A 36 -14.38 -12.55 11.04
N ILE A 37 -15.60 -12.24 11.50
CA ILE A 37 -15.87 -11.12 12.40
C ILE A 37 -15.07 -11.26 13.70
N LEU A 38 -15.14 -12.42 14.37
CA LEU A 38 -14.48 -12.65 15.66
C LEU A 38 -12.96 -12.50 15.58
N ILE A 39 -12.35 -12.99 14.49
CA ILE A 39 -10.90 -12.92 14.30
C ILE A 39 -10.47 -11.52 13.83
N ARG A 40 -11.24 -10.87 12.95
CA ARG A 40 -10.98 -9.50 12.49
C ARG A 40 -10.92 -8.50 13.65
N GLU A 41 -11.84 -8.62 14.60
CA GLU A 41 -11.91 -7.75 15.78
C GLU A 41 -10.68 -7.87 16.71
N LEU A 42 -9.90 -8.94 16.60
CA LEU A 42 -8.65 -9.07 17.37
C LEU A 42 -7.60 -8.05 16.93
N PHE A 43 -7.62 -7.56 15.69
CA PHE A 43 -6.60 -6.61 15.21
C PHE A 43 -6.89 -5.17 15.62
N ARG A 44 -8.17 -4.79 15.73
CA ARG A 44 -8.64 -3.41 15.97
C ARG A 44 -7.99 -2.70 17.17
N PRO A 45 -7.86 -3.30 18.37
CA PRO A 45 -7.45 -2.55 19.55
C PRO A 45 -5.97 -2.14 19.54
N LEU A 46 -5.15 -2.69 18.65
CA LEU A 46 -3.72 -2.36 18.53
C LEU A 46 -3.40 -1.42 17.37
N LEU A 47 -4.42 -0.98 16.63
CA LEU A 47 -4.27 -0.09 15.49
C LEU A 47 -4.87 1.29 15.80
N PRO A 48 -4.20 2.38 15.41
CA PRO A 48 -4.74 3.74 15.56
C PRO A 48 -5.97 3.98 14.67
N SER A 49 -6.69 5.07 14.91
CA SER A 49 -7.97 5.38 14.25
C SER A 49 -7.86 5.69 12.77
N ASP A 50 -6.71 6.17 12.31
CA ASP A 50 -6.36 6.36 10.90
C ASP A 50 -6.18 5.03 10.15
N VAL A 51 -5.91 3.92 10.85
CA VAL A 51 -5.90 2.59 10.24
C VAL A 51 -7.28 1.97 10.31
N GLY A 52 -7.84 1.62 9.15
CA GLY A 52 -9.09 0.88 9.02
C GLY A 52 -8.92 -0.62 8.95
N ILE A 53 -10.02 -1.31 9.26
CA ILE A 53 -10.16 -2.76 9.09
C ILE A 53 -11.54 -2.99 8.47
N ALA A 54 -11.62 -3.71 7.36
CA ALA A 54 -12.86 -4.04 6.68
C ALA A 54 -12.75 -5.42 6.00
N SER A 55 -13.87 -6.03 5.60
CA SER A 55 -13.90 -7.01 4.52
C SER A 55 -14.30 -6.36 3.20
N GLY A 56 -14.09 -7.07 2.10
CA GLY A 56 -14.57 -6.64 0.78
C GLY A 56 -13.53 -6.79 -0.32
N GLN A 57 -13.52 -5.90 -1.31
CA GLN A 57 -12.66 -6.02 -2.49
C GLN A 57 -11.64 -4.89 -2.56
N ILE A 58 -10.51 -5.19 -3.18
CA ILE A 58 -9.46 -4.22 -3.44
C ILE A 58 -9.57 -3.79 -4.90
N LEU A 59 -9.53 -2.48 -5.14
CA LEU A 59 -9.65 -1.87 -6.47
C LEU A 59 -8.29 -1.38 -6.96
N GLU A 60 -7.94 -1.75 -8.18
CA GLU A 60 -6.87 -1.15 -8.97
C GLU A 60 -7.45 -0.02 -9.84
N ILE A 61 -6.77 1.12 -9.92
CA ILE A 61 -7.23 2.22 -10.75
C ILE A 61 -7.22 1.94 -12.26
N HIS A 62 -6.15 1.30 -12.75
CA HIS A 62 -5.93 1.13 -14.18
C HIS A 62 -6.62 -0.13 -14.70
N GLY A 63 -7.94 -0.06 -14.85
CA GLY A 63 -8.72 -1.05 -15.61
C GLY A 63 -9.85 -1.73 -14.86
N ASP A 64 -10.46 -1.07 -13.86
CA ASP A 64 -11.58 -1.58 -13.06
C ASP A 64 -11.33 -2.96 -12.44
N ARG A 65 -10.05 -3.33 -12.27
CA ARG A 65 -9.69 -4.65 -11.78
C ARG A 65 -9.98 -4.70 -10.29
N LEU A 66 -10.82 -5.67 -9.92
CA LEU A 66 -11.16 -5.98 -8.55
C LEU A 66 -10.45 -7.27 -8.11
N SER A 67 -10.00 -7.29 -6.86
CA SER A 67 -9.57 -8.53 -6.23
C SER A 67 -10.76 -9.46 -5.98
N ARG A 68 -10.46 -10.71 -5.62
CA ARG A 68 -11.41 -11.55 -4.87
C ARG A 68 -11.84 -10.85 -3.58
N GLN A 69 -12.97 -11.27 -2.99
CA GLN A 69 -13.37 -10.82 -1.67
C GLN A 69 -12.33 -11.26 -0.63
N MET A 70 -11.89 -10.31 0.18
CA MET A 70 -10.93 -10.48 1.27
C MET A 70 -11.67 -10.45 2.61
N ASP A 71 -11.35 -11.39 3.49
CA ASP A 71 -11.97 -11.51 4.82
C ASP A 71 -11.56 -10.33 5.73
N VAL A 72 -10.30 -9.93 5.65
CA VAL A 72 -9.74 -8.79 6.36
C VAL A 72 -8.81 -7.99 5.47
N ILE A 73 -9.08 -6.70 5.36
CA ILE A 73 -8.26 -5.67 4.72
C ILE A 73 -7.90 -4.67 5.81
N ILE A 74 -6.60 -4.54 6.11
CA ILE A 74 -6.09 -3.47 6.96
C ILE A 74 -5.55 -2.39 6.04
N TYR A 75 -6.09 -1.17 6.16
CA TYR A 75 -5.81 -0.08 5.24
C TYR A 75 -5.58 1.23 5.99
N ASP A 76 -4.89 2.18 5.37
CA ASP A 76 -4.66 3.51 5.92
C ASP A 76 -5.66 4.51 5.32
N ARG A 77 -6.54 5.07 6.16
CA ARG A 77 -7.58 6.04 5.78
C ARG A 77 -7.01 7.37 5.31
N SER A 78 -5.74 7.66 5.62
CA SER A 78 -5.10 8.92 5.27
C SER A 78 -4.47 8.94 3.87
N ILE A 79 -4.36 7.78 3.20
CA ILE A 79 -3.71 7.64 1.89
C ILE A 79 -4.71 7.89 0.76
N VAL A 80 -5.69 7.00 0.60
CA VAL A 80 -6.83 7.16 -0.31
C VAL A 80 -8.09 6.67 0.42
N PRO A 81 -9.20 7.43 0.42
CA PRO A 81 -10.42 7.02 1.10
C PRO A 81 -11.04 5.76 0.46
N PRO A 82 -11.55 4.81 1.27
CA PRO A 82 -12.31 3.67 0.76
C PRO A 82 -13.75 4.07 0.41
N ILE A 83 -14.42 3.24 -0.39
CA ILE A 83 -15.88 3.27 -0.57
C ILE A 83 -16.49 2.20 0.33
N LEU A 84 -17.08 2.60 1.45
CA LEU A 84 -17.71 1.68 2.40
C LEU A 84 -19.22 1.61 2.16
N TYR A 85 -19.73 0.39 1.92
CA TYR A 85 -21.17 0.13 1.82
C TYR A 85 -21.82 -0.09 3.19
N ARG A 86 -21.01 -0.55 4.16
CA ARG A 86 -21.28 -0.65 5.59
C ARG A 86 -20.02 -0.30 6.36
N ASP A 87 -20.12 -0.05 7.66
CA ASP A 87 -19.00 0.43 8.49
C ASP A 87 -17.70 -0.41 8.37
N ASP A 88 -17.84 -1.71 8.09
CA ASP A 88 -16.74 -2.68 8.00
C ASP A 88 -16.75 -3.51 6.70
N VAL A 89 -17.50 -3.09 5.66
CA VAL A 89 -17.54 -3.75 4.35
C VAL A 89 -17.47 -2.72 3.23
N GLY A 90 -16.51 -2.89 2.32
CA GLY A 90 -16.38 -1.95 1.21
C GLY A 90 -15.40 -2.32 0.11
N MET A 91 -15.12 -1.34 -0.72
CA MET A 91 -14.12 -1.38 -1.77
C MET A 91 -12.97 -0.44 -1.38
N ILE A 92 -11.76 -0.98 -1.34
CA ILE A 92 -10.58 -0.27 -0.84
C ILE A 92 -9.58 -0.09 -1.99
N PRO A 93 -9.21 1.15 -2.35
CA PRO A 93 -8.13 1.40 -3.30
C PRO A 93 -6.82 0.74 -2.87
N VAL A 94 -6.13 0.08 -3.80
CA VAL A 94 -4.93 -0.72 -3.49
C VAL A 94 -3.84 0.10 -2.80
N GLU A 95 -3.72 1.39 -3.10
CA GLU A 95 -2.75 2.31 -2.48
C GLU A 95 -2.96 2.43 -0.95
N ALA A 96 -4.20 2.35 -0.48
CA ALA A 96 -4.50 2.41 0.94
C ALA A 96 -4.25 1.08 1.65
N VAL A 97 -4.18 -0.05 0.93
CA VAL A 97 -4.09 -1.38 1.53
C VAL A 97 -2.68 -1.66 2.08
N LEU A 98 -2.63 -2.06 3.35
CA LEU A 98 -1.41 -2.44 4.06
C LEU A 98 -1.28 -3.95 4.21
N TYR A 99 -2.35 -4.61 4.64
CA TYR A 99 -2.44 -6.06 4.80
C TYR A 99 -3.74 -6.63 4.28
N THR A 100 -3.66 -7.87 3.82
CA THR A 100 -4.81 -8.77 3.71
C THR A 100 -4.61 -9.97 4.62
N ILE A 101 -5.68 -10.44 5.26
CA ILE A 101 -5.66 -11.64 6.11
C ILE A 101 -6.81 -12.54 5.69
N GLU A 102 -6.46 -13.69 5.10
CA GLU A 102 -7.39 -14.76 4.78
C GLU A 102 -7.63 -15.62 6.03
N ILE A 103 -8.88 -15.96 6.33
CA ILE A 103 -9.28 -16.70 7.52
C ILE A 103 -9.86 -18.06 7.13
N LYS A 104 -9.33 -19.12 7.76
CA LYS A 104 -9.82 -20.50 7.56
C LYS A 104 -10.20 -21.17 8.86
N THR A 105 -11.27 -21.97 8.85
CA THR A 105 -11.56 -22.87 9.97
C THR A 105 -10.47 -23.94 10.10
N THR A 106 -10.12 -24.58 8.99
CA THR A 106 -9.09 -25.62 8.93
C THR A 106 -8.19 -25.38 7.73
N LEU A 107 -6.90 -25.22 7.99
CA LEU A 107 -5.89 -25.04 6.96
C LEU A 107 -5.48 -26.39 6.37
N ASN A 108 -5.63 -26.53 5.05
CA ASN A 108 -5.12 -27.66 4.28
C ASN A 108 -4.28 -27.16 3.09
N ALA A 109 -3.66 -28.08 2.35
CA ALA A 109 -2.80 -27.74 1.21
C ALA A 109 -3.51 -26.94 0.10
N ASN A 110 -4.79 -27.24 -0.15
CA ASN A 110 -5.59 -26.55 -1.16
C ASN A 110 -5.93 -25.12 -0.74
N GLU A 111 -6.27 -24.90 0.54
CA GLU A 111 -6.53 -23.56 1.06
C GLU A 111 -5.27 -22.69 1.08
N LEU A 112 -4.11 -23.26 1.43
CA LEU A 112 -2.82 -22.56 1.27
C LEU A 112 -2.53 -22.18 -0.19
N LYS A 113 -2.81 -23.08 -1.13
CA LYS A 113 -2.61 -22.82 -2.55
C LYS A 113 -3.51 -21.69 -3.05
N LYS A 114 -4.80 -21.69 -2.69
CA LYS A 114 -5.71 -20.59 -3.04
C LYS A 114 -5.26 -19.25 -2.46
N ALA A 115 -4.81 -19.25 -1.20
CA ALA A 115 -4.31 -18.03 -0.56
C ALA A 115 -3.01 -17.53 -1.21
N HIS A 116 -2.15 -18.43 -1.67
CA HIS A 116 -0.98 -18.09 -2.48
C HIS A 116 -1.36 -17.41 -3.80
N GLU A 117 -2.28 -18.00 -4.55
CA GLU A 117 -2.75 -17.46 -5.83
C GLU A 117 -3.43 -16.09 -5.65
N ALA A 118 -4.23 -15.92 -4.59
CA ALA A 118 -4.83 -14.63 -4.26
C ALA A 118 -3.77 -13.56 -3.89
N ALA A 119 -2.74 -13.95 -3.14
CA ALA A 119 -1.63 -13.06 -2.78
C ALA A 119 -0.76 -12.69 -3.99
N GLU A 120 -0.51 -13.65 -4.89
CA GLU A 120 0.17 -13.42 -6.18
C GLU A 120 -0.60 -12.41 -7.02
N GLU A 121 -1.91 -12.65 -7.16
CA GLU A 121 -2.79 -11.79 -7.94
C GLU A 121 -2.78 -10.36 -7.42
N LEU A 122 -2.94 -10.18 -6.09
CA LEU A 122 -2.93 -8.87 -5.44
C LEU A 122 -1.59 -8.16 -5.59
N ARG A 123 -0.47 -8.90 -5.54
CA ARG A 123 0.87 -8.32 -5.75
C ARG A 123 1.05 -7.76 -7.17
N ALA A 124 0.30 -8.24 -8.15
CA ALA A 124 0.33 -7.76 -9.52
C ALA A 124 -0.50 -6.48 -9.74
N PHE A 125 -1.20 -5.96 -8.73
CA PHE A 125 -1.98 -4.72 -8.84
C PHE A 125 -1.04 -3.53 -9.00
N ARG A 126 -1.33 -2.66 -9.96
CA ARG A 126 -0.59 -1.40 -10.12
C ARG A 126 -1.04 -0.41 -9.06
N HIS A 127 -0.09 0.40 -8.62
CA HIS A 127 -0.32 1.45 -7.64
C HIS A 127 -0.01 2.79 -8.30
N LEU A 128 -0.81 3.79 -7.97
CA LEU A 128 -0.48 5.18 -8.27
C LEU A 128 0.81 5.60 -7.54
N PRO A 129 1.60 6.51 -8.14
CA PRO A 129 2.63 7.23 -7.41
C PRO A 129 1.97 8.09 -6.33
N GLY A 130 2.62 8.21 -5.17
CA GLY A 130 2.19 9.13 -4.11
C GLY A 130 3.25 10.16 -3.73
N LEU A 131 4.39 10.19 -4.43
CA LEU A 131 5.42 11.20 -4.22
C LEU A 131 5.42 12.23 -5.34
N ARG A 132 5.79 13.45 -4.97
CA ARG A 132 5.90 14.60 -5.87
C ARG A 132 7.30 15.18 -5.84
N ASP A 133 7.73 15.72 -6.97
CA ASP A 133 8.93 16.54 -7.05
C ASP A 133 8.70 17.94 -6.44
N GLU A 134 9.73 18.79 -6.49
CA GLU A 134 9.67 20.16 -5.96
C GLU A 134 8.66 21.09 -6.69
N HIS A 135 8.12 20.68 -7.85
CA HIS A 135 7.07 21.38 -8.59
C HIS A 135 5.68 20.82 -8.33
N GLY A 136 5.56 19.81 -7.47
CA GLY A 136 4.30 19.12 -7.24
C GLY A 136 3.94 18.11 -8.33
N ARG A 137 4.84 17.74 -9.24
CA ARG A 137 4.58 16.73 -10.27
C ARG A 137 4.78 15.33 -9.70
N GLU A 138 3.82 14.44 -9.97
CA GLU A 138 3.92 13.04 -9.56
C GLU A 138 5.06 12.35 -10.34
N PHE A 139 5.84 11.51 -9.66
CA PHE A 139 6.86 10.70 -10.30
C PHE A 139 6.79 9.25 -9.83
N HIS A 140 7.17 8.32 -10.70
CA HIS A 140 7.19 6.91 -10.35
C HIS A 140 8.27 6.62 -9.30
N HIS A 141 7.86 5.98 -8.22
CA HIS A 141 8.75 5.44 -7.20
C HIS A 141 8.37 3.99 -6.90
N ARG A 142 9.25 3.30 -6.19
CA ARG A 142 8.93 1.96 -5.68
C ARG A 142 7.82 2.06 -4.63
N VAL A 143 6.79 1.26 -4.82
CA VAL A 143 5.65 1.08 -3.92
C VAL A 143 5.60 -0.40 -3.54
N ASP A 144 5.55 -0.72 -2.24
CA ASP A 144 5.66 -2.11 -1.78
C ASP A 144 4.28 -2.75 -1.76
N PRO A 145 4.06 -3.93 -2.34
CA PRO A 145 2.71 -4.52 -2.42
C PRO A 145 2.10 -4.76 -1.03
N PRO A 146 0.76 -4.84 -0.92
CA PRO A 146 0.10 -5.28 0.30
C PRO A 146 0.67 -6.60 0.84
N ARG A 147 0.78 -6.72 2.16
CA ARG A 147 1.26 -7.94 2.80
C ARG A 147 0.12 -8.92 3.01
N SER A 148 0.19 -10.08 2.35
CA SER A 148 -0.83 -11.12 2.46
C SER A 148 -0.49 -12.14 3.55
N VAL A 149 -1.46 -12.41 4.42
CA VAL A 149 -1.35 -13.33 5.56
C VAL A 149 -2.48 -14.34 5.50
N ILE A 150 -2.23 -15.55 6.00
CA ILE A 150 -3.30 -16.52 6.28
C ILE A 150 -3.35 -16.86 7.77
N PHE A 151 -4.56 -16.87 8.33
CA PHE A 151 -4.88 -17.28 9.68
C PHE A 151 -5.83 -18.48 9.64
N ALA A 152 -5.62 -19.47 10.51
CA ALA A 152 -6.54 -20.59 10.65
C ALA A 152 -6.79 -21.00 12.11
N LEU A 153 -8.00 -21.50 12.40
CA LEU A 153 -8.34 -22.02 13.75
C LEU A 153 -7.72 -23.39 14.04
N SER A 154 -7.44 -24.16 12.99
CA SER A 154 -6.88 -25.51 13.04
C SER A 154 -6.13 -25.83 11.74
N SER A 155 -5.40 -26.94 11.74
CA SER A 155 -4.74 -27.51 10.56
C SER A 155 -5.09 -28.99 10.47
N ASP A 156 -5.18 -29.52 9.25
CA ASP A 156 -5.31 -30.96 8.98
C ASP A 156 -3.99 -31.73 9.17
N LEU A 157 -2.86 -31.05 9.37
CA LEU A 157 -1.59 -31.69 9.68
C LEU A 157 -1.62 -32.33 11.08
N THR A 158 -1.38 -33.63 11.12
CA THR A 158 -1.26 -34.38 12.38
C THR A 158 0.17 -34.35 12.91
N GLY A 159 0.32 -34.16 14.23
CA GLY A 159 1.63 -34.12 14.87
C GLY A 159 2.49 -32.92 14.48
N THR A 160 3.80 -33.00 14.72
CA THR A 160 4.75 -31.88 14.59
C THR A 160 5.87 -32.13 13.58
N ASN A 161 5.80 -33.23 12.81
CA ASN A 161 6.85 -33.62 11.87
C ASN A 161 6.87 -32.76 10.59
N LEU A 162 5.76 -32.09 10.28
CA LEU A 162 5.64 -31.16 9.18
C LEU A 162 4.97 -29.88 9.67
N SER A 163 5.60 -28.75 9.41
CA SER A 163 5.05 -27.42 9.69
C SER A 163 4.30 -26.84 8.49
N GLU A 164 3.44 -25.88 8.74
CA GLU A 164 2.74 -25.14 7.69
C GLU A 164 3.70 -24.35 6.78
N ALA A 165 4.82 -23.84 7.32
CA ALA A 165 5.83 -23.19 6.50
C ALA A 165 6.51 -24.18 5.54
N GLU A 166 6.86 -25.38 6.01
CA GLU A 166 7.41 -26.44 5.15
C GLU A 166 6.40 -26.91 4.11
N ARG A 167 5.12 -27.06 4.49
CA ARG A 167 4.04 -27.34 3.54
C ARG A 167 3.88 -26.23 2.51
N TYR A 168 3.93 -24.97 2.93
CA TYR A 168 3.79 -23.84 2.03
C TYR A 168 4.97 -23.75 1.05
N ARG A 169 6.19 -24.11 1.48
CA ARG A 169 7.35 -24.21 0.59
C ARG A 169 7.14 -25.14 -0.59
N THR A 170 6.37 -26.22 -0.45
CA THR A 170 6.09 -27.13 -1.57
C THR A 170 5.12 -26.53 -2.59
N ILE A 171 4.37 -25.48 -2.21
CA ILE A 171 3.42 -24.79 -3.09
C ILE A 171 4.15 -23.78 -3.96
N TYR A 172 4.97 -22.90 -3.37
CA TYR A 172 5.68 -21.89 -4.14
C TYR A 172 6.99 -22.38 -4.77
N GLY A 173 7.57 -23.48 -4.27
CA GLY A 173 8.78 -24.09 -4.83
C GLY A 173 9.95 -23.09 -4.90
N GLU A 174 10.47 -22.88 -6.11
CA GLU A 174 11.52 -21.89 -6.42
C GLU A 174 10.98 -20.46 -6.65
N GLY A 175 9.65 -20.30 -6.62
CA GLY A 175 8.97 -19.02 -6.77
C GLY A 175 9.00 -18.16 -5.50
N LEU A 176 8.28 -17.03 -5.54
CA LEU A 176 8.21 -16.11 -4.40
C LEU A 176 7.17 -16.56 -3.38
N PRO A 177 7.46 -16.49 -2.07
CA PRO A 177 6.44 -16.68 -1.04
C PRO A 177 5.55 -15.44 -0.95
N TYR A 178 4.44 -15.40 -1.71
CA TYR A 178 3.54 -14.24 -1.71
C TYR A 178 2.81 -14.02 -0.38
N LEU A 179 2.46 -15.10 0.33
CA LEU A 179 2.11 -15.03 1.75
C LEU A 179 3.35 -14.74 2.59
N VAL A 180 3.29 -13.66 3.38
CA VAL A 180 4.39 -13.24 4.26
C VAL A 180 4.30 -13.83 5.67
N ALA A 181 3.14 -14.37 6.03
CA ALA A 181 2.91 -15.00 7.33
C ALA A 181 1.79 -16.05 7.28
N ILE A 182 1.93 -17.08 8.11
CA ILE A 182 0.97 -18.16 8.31
C ILE A 182 0.77 -18.32 9.82
N CYS A 183 -0.46 -18.24 10.31
CA CYS A 183 -0.76 -18.47 11.71
C CYS A 183 -1.86 -19.52 11.84
N VAL A 184 -1.59 -20.57 12.62
CA VAL A 184 -2.58 -21.56 13.02
C VAL A 184 -2.73 -21.49 14.54
N ALA A 185 -3.91 -21.11 15.00
CA ALA A 185 -4.22 -20.91 16.40
C ALA A 185 -3.92 -22.18 17.21
N ASN A 186 -3.22 -22.01 18.34
CA ASN A 186 -2.75 -23.06 19.23
C ASN A 186 -1.80 -24.08 18.57
N ARG A 187 -1.21 -23.76 17.40
CA ARG A 187 -0.23 -24.63 16.72
C ARG A 187 1.08 -23.92 16.41
N GLU A 188 1.04 -22.83 15.64
CA GLU A 188 2.25 -22.12 15.21
C GLU A 188 1.94 -20.78 14.52
N TYR A 189 2.89 -19.86 14.60
CA TYR A 189 2.95 -18.65 13.78
C TYR A 189 4.30 -18.61 13.07
N TRP A 190 4.24 -18.46 11.76
CA TRP A 190 5.38 -18.38 10.87
C TRP A 190 5.36 -17.04 10.14
N TRP A 191 6.52 -16.41 10.00
CA TRP A 191 6.68 -15.22 9.16
C TRP A 191 7.97 -15.28 8.35
N GLU A 192 7.91 -14.73 7.15
CA GLU A 192 9.05 -14.59 6.25
C GLU A 192 9.87 -13.36 6.69
N ASP A 193 11.17 -13.53 6.85
CA ASP A 193 12.12 -12.46 7.09
C ASP A 193 13.44 -12.73 6.36
N ARG A 194 13.66 -11.98 5.28
CA ARG A 194 14.93 -11.94 4.51
C ARG A 194 15.38 -13.32 4.00
N GLY A 195 14.46 -14.05 3.37
CA GLY A 195 14.65 -15.38 2.81
C GLY A 195 14.51 -16.52 3.81
N THR A 196 14.09 -16.23 5.05
CA THR A 196 13.99 -17.24 6.11
C THR A 196 12.62 -17.21 6.79
N TRP A 197 11.99 -18.38 6.89
CA TRP A 197 10.81 -18.57 7.72
C TRP A 197 11.21 -18.68 9.20
N LYS A 198 10.70 -17.78 10.03
CA LYS A 198 10.88 -17.80 11.47
C LYS A 198 9.62 -18.33 12.15
N LYS A 199 9.79 -19.07 13.25
CA LYS A 199 8.71 -19.73 13.98
C LYS A 199 8.48 -19.11 15.35
N MET A 200 7.22 -18.95 15.71
CA MET A 200 6.75 -18.92 17.09
C MET A 200 5.85 -20.13 17.31
N PRO A 201 6.21 -21.06 18.22
CA PRO A 201 5.40 -22.24 18.48
C PRO A 201 4.07 -21.87 19.14
N GLY A 202 3.07 -22.71 18.89
CA GLY A 202 1.76 -22.60 19.53
C GLY A 202 1.83 -22.85 21.03
N THR A 203 0.97 -22.15 21.77
CA THR A 203 0.82 -22.32 23.22
C THR A 203 -0.66 -22.30 23.60
N GLU A 204 -1.00 -22.80 24.79
CA GLU A 204 -2.37 -22.71 25.32
C GLU A 204 -2.84 -21.25 25.51
N ASP A 205 -1.89 -20.34 25.74
CA ASP A 205 -2.14 -18.90 25.88
C ASP A 205 -2.15 -18.12 24.55
N PHE A 206 -2.12 -18.82 23.42
CA PHE A 206 -2.15 -18.24 22.07
C PHE A 206 -1.07 -17.17 21.82
N ASN A 207 0.13 -17.39 22.36
CA ASN A 207 1.27 -16.49 22.17
C ASN A 207 1.60 -16.27 20.70
N GLU A 208 1.41 -17.29 19.87
CA GLU A 208 1.60 -17.26 18.42
C GLU A 208 0.61 -16.32 17.72
N THR A 209 -0.67 -16.35 18.10
CA THR A 209 -1.68 -15.42 17.57
C THR A 209 -1.41 -13.99 18.03
N LEU A 210 -1.03 -13.80 19.29
CA LEU A 210 -0.57 -12.50 19.78
C LEU A 210 0.69 -12.03 19.04
N GLY A 211 1.58 -12.95 18.69
CA GLY A 211 2.77 -12.72 17.89
C GLY A 211 2.44 -12.20 16.48
N LEU A 212 1.45 -12.79 15.82
CA LEU A 212 0.92 -12.30 14.54
C LEU A 212 0.41 -10.86 14.67
N ILE A 213 -0.47 -10.61 15.64
CA ILE A 213 -1.11 -9.30 15.82
C ILE A 213 -0.04 -8.23 16.15
N GLY A 214 0.93 -8.57 17.01
CA GLY A 214 2.08 -7.73 17.30
C GLY A 214 2.96 -7.49 16.07
N GLY A 215 3.15 -8.51 15.23
CA GLY A 215 3.86 -8.40 13.96
C GLY A 215 3.23 -7.36 13.03
N VAL A 216 1.92 -7.46 12.81
CA VAL A 216 1.14 -6.48 12.03
C VAL A 216 1.28 -5.08 12.63
N ALA A 217 1.05 -4.93 13.95
CA ALA A 217 1.14 -3.64 14.64
C ALA A 217 2.53 -2.99 14.55
N ASN A 218 3.60 -3.80 14.50
CA ASN A 218 4.97 -3.31 14.40
C ASN A 218 5.36 -2.87 12.98
N THR A 219 4.67 -3.35 11.94
CA THR A 219 5.16 -3.23 10.55
C THR A 219 4.20 -2.50 9.61
N TYR A 220 2.92 -2.32 9.94
CA TYR A 220 1.97 -1.60 9.07
C TYR A 220 2.43 -0.19 8.70
N LYS A 221 3.01 0.58 9.64
CA LYS A 221 3.50 1.95 9.38
C LYS A 221 4.63 1.96 8.36
N TRP A 222 5.47 0.93 8.35
CA TRP A 222 6.58 0.85 7.41
C TRP A 222 6.08 0.67 5.97
N ILE A 223 5.01 -0.12 5.79
CA ILE A 223 4.34 -0.29 4.50
C ILE A 223 3.70 1.03 4.06
N GLY A 224 2.92 1.67 4.94
CA GLY A 224 2.24 2.93 4.63
C GLY A 224 3.19 4.07 4.26
N ARG A 225 4.38 4.15 4.89
CA ARG A 225 5.37 5.21 4.62
C ARG A 225 5.83 5.30 3.17
N ASN A 226 5.83 4.20 2.43
CA ASN A 226 6.27 4.22 1.04
C ASN A 226 5.15 4.52 0.04
N ARG A 227 3.91 4.70 0.52
CA ARG A 227 2.73 5.00 -0.32
C ARG A 227 2.67 6.47 -0.73
N GLY A 228 3.14 7.38 0.12
CA GLY A 228 2.99 8.83 -0.08
C GLY A 228 1.52 9.27 -0.02
N TRP A 229 1.14 10.22 -0.86
CA TRP A 229 -0.22 10.76 -1.00
C TRP A 229 -0.66 10.73 -2.46
N PRO A 230 -1.09 9.56 -2.96
CA PRO A 230 -1.59 9.45 -4.32
C PRO A 230 -2.78 10.37 -4.57
N ASN A 231 -2.85 10.93 -5.77
CA ASN A 231 -3.96 11.77 -6.17
C ASN A 231 -5.28 10.99 -6.24
N LEU A 232 -6.21 11.28 -5.33
CA LEU A 232 -7.58 10.76 -5.40
C LEU A 232 -8.28 11.13 -6.72
N GLY A 233 -7.88 12.25 -7.34
CA GLY A 233 -8.42 12.70 -8.62
C GLY A 233 -8.35 11.64 -9.72
N HIS A 234 -7.31 10.79 -9.73
CA HIS A 234 -7.21 9.71 -10.71
C HIS A 234 -8.39 8.71 -10.61
N TYR A 235 -8.98 8.54 -9.43
CA TYR A 235 -10.17 7.67 -9.23
C TYR A 235 -11.50 8.34 -9.54
N LEU A 236 -11.55 9.67 -9.62
CA LEU A 236 -12.81 10.44 -9.64
C LEU A 236 -13.01 11.26 -10.91
N ILE A 237 -11.93 11.64 -11.58
CA ILE A 237 -11.93 12.58 -12.70
C ILE A 237 -11.56 11.81 -13.96
N ASP A 238 -12.42 11.87 -14.96
CA ASP A 238 -12.08 11.46 -16.32
C ASP A 238 -11.44 12.66 -17.02
N ASP A 239 -10.14 12.56 -17.33
CA ASP A 239 -9.40 13.61 -18.04
C ASP A 239 -10.02 13.93 -19.43
N GLY A 240 -10.79 12.99 -20.00
CA GLY A 240 -11.52 13.21 -21.26
C GLY A 240 -12.63 14.26 -21.16
N ASP A 241 -13.17 14.51 -19.96
CA ASP A 241 -14.24 15.49 -19.71
C ASP A 241 -13.70 16.90 -19.43
N ILE A 242 -12.38 17.08 -19.37
CA ILE A 242 -11.75 18.37 -19.05
C ILE A 242 -11.55 19.20 -20.33
N GLU A 243 -12.43 20.17 -20.55
CA GLU A 243 -12.23 21.17 -21.61
C GLU A 243 -11.27 22.29 -21.18
N VAL A 244 -10.14 22.43 -21.89
CA VAL A 244 -9.25 23.60 -21.73
C VAL A 244 -9.84 24.78 -22.49
N THR A 245 -10.57 25.65 -21.79
CA THR A 245 -11.36 26.70 -22.43
C THR A 245 -10.71 28.09 -22.34
N ILE A 246 -10.41 28.58 -21.13
CA ILE A 246 -10.03 29.97 -20.90
C ILE A 246 -8.70 30.05 -20.15
N PRO A 247 -7.63 30.58 -20.76
CA PRO A 247 -6.39 30.85 -20.05
C PRO A 247 -6.62 31.83 -18.88
N SER A 248 -6.18 31.49 -17.67
CA SER A 248 -6.30 32.35 -16.48
C SER A 248 -5.29 33.52 -16.44
N GLY A 249 -4.58 33.73 -17.55
CA GLY A 249 -3.47 34.68 -17.72
C GLY A 249 -2.27 34.01 -18.38
N THR A 250 -1.27 34.81 -18.75
CA THR A 250 0.00 34.31 -19.28
C THR A 250 0.92 33.94 -18.12
N MET A 251 1.20 32.64 -17.95
CA MET A 251 2.31 32.21 -17.08
C MET A 251 3.63 32.45 -17.80
N ALA A 252 4.59 33.05 -17.11
CA ALA A 252 5.95 33.13 -17.63
C ALA A 252 6.59 31.74 -17.52
N THR A 253 7.26 31.32 -18.58
CA THR A 253 7.94 30.02 -18.69
C THR A 253 9.34 30.24 -19.18
N VAL A 254 10.29 29.35 -18.85
CA VAL A 254 11.66 29.41 -19.37
C VAL A 254 12.11 28.02 -19.80
N LYS A 255 12.79 27.93 -20.94
CA LYS A 255 13.42 26.68 -21.40
C LYS A 255 14.64 26.40 -20.54
N ILE A 256 14.67 25.21 -19.94
CA ILE A 256 15.79 24.72 -19.15
C ILE A 256 16.35 23.45 -19.81
N HIS A 257 17.62 23.16 -19.57
CA HIS A 257 18.27 21.93 -20.04
C HIS A 257 19.00 21.24 -18.89
N CYS A 258 19.02 19.91 -18.92
CA CYS A 258 19.70 19.13 -17.88
C CYS A 258 21.21 19.21 -18.09
N GLU A 259 21.94 19.63 -17.08
CA GLU A 259 23.40 19.78 -17.14
C GLU A 259 24.15 18.46 -17.41
N LYS A 260 23.52 17.30 -17.16
CA LYS A 260 24.13 15.97 -17.30
C LYS A 260 23.78 15.25 -18.60
N CYS A 261 22.55 15.38 -19.09
CA CYS A 261 22.06 14.58 -20.22
C CYS A 261 21.39 15.40 -21.33
N ASP A 262 21.42 16.72 -21.21
CA ASP A 262 20.87 17.70 -22.15
C ASP A 262 19.37 17.50 -22.49
N ALA A 263 18.64 16.76 -21.64
CA ALA A 263 17.19 16.73 -21.71
C ALA A 263 16.65 18.16 -21.60
N LYS A 264 15.63 18.52 -22.38
CA LYS A 264 15.02 19.85 -22.39
C LYS A 264 13.68 19.82 -21.69
N GLU A 265 13.39 20.85 -20.93
CA GLU A 265 12.14 20.99 -20.19
C GLU A 265 11.70 22.47 -20.17
N ILE A 266 10.44 22.72 -19.81
CA ILE A 266 9.87 24.06 -19.67
C ILE A 266 9.52 24.26 -18.19
N LEU A 267 10.18 25.24 -17.55
CA LEU A 267 9.88 25.64 -16.18
C LEU A 267 8.79 26.71 -16.19
N SER A 268 7.73 26.52 -15.42
CA SER A 268 6.69 27.53 -15.18
C SER A 268 7.04 28.38 -13.96
N LEU A 269 6.89 29.70 -14.08
CA LEU A 269 7.19 30.67 -13.04
C LEU A 269 5.90 31.18 -12.40
N ASP A 270 5.86 31.25 -11.06
CA ASP A 270 4.70 31.79 -10.33
C ASP A 270 4.49 33.28 -10.64
N LYS A 271 3.21 33.69 -10.76
CA LYS A 271 2.72 35.02 -11.21
C LYS A 271 3.30 36.25 -10.46
N LYS A 272 4.09 36.07 -9.41
CA LYS A 272 4.74 37.13 -8.61
C LYS A 272 6.22 37.34 -8.91
N ILE A 273 6.72 36.81 -10.02
CA ILE A 273 7.97 37.27 -10.58
C ILE A 273 7.65 38.47 -11.45
N GLU A 274 7.65 39.69 -10.89
CA GLU A 274 7.70 40.90 -11.70
C GLU A 274 8.89 40.76 -12.67
N LEU A 275 8.58 40.51 -13.95
CA LEU A 275 9.46 40.68 -15.11
C LEU A 275 10.95 40.60 -14.76
N ILE A 276 11.46 39.40 -14.46
CA ILE A 276 12.92 39.18 -14.43
C ILE A 276 13.38 39.30 -15.88
N THR A 277 13.65 40.54 -16.29
CA THR A 277 14.43 40.81 -17.48
C THR A 277 15.92 40.76 -17.19
N ASP A 278 16.34 40.57 -15.94
CA ASP A 278 17.75 40.48 -15.59
C ASP A 278 17.95 39.45 -14.48
N ASN A 279 18.43 38.27 -14.84
CA ASN A 279 18.69 37.17 -13.91
C ASN A 279 20.19 36.87 -13.87
N PRO A 280 20.97 37.51 -12.99
CA PRO A 280 22.43 37.32 -12.94
C PRO A 280 22.83 35.92 -12.44
N GLU A 281 21.91 35.17 -11.83
CA GLU A 281 22.16 33.80 -11.33
C GLU A 281 21.64 32.71 -12.28
N GLY A 282 20.85 33.08 -13.29
CA GLY A 282 20.14 32.14 -14.16
C GLY A 282 19.01 31.40 -13.44
N PHE A 283 18.40 30.44 -14.12
CA PHE A 283 17.39 29.58 -13.51
C PHE A 283 18.02 28.23 -13.21
N ARG A 284 17.78 27.69 -12.01
CA ARG A 284 18.29 26.37 -11.61
C ARG A 284 17.22 25.59 -10.88
N LEU A 285 17.20 24.30 -11.18
CA LEU A 285 16.28 23.35 -10.61
C LEU A 285 16.99 22.07 -10.20
N LYS A 286 16.87 21.68 -8.92
CA LYS A 286 17.77 20.70 -8.31
C LYS A 286 17.21 19.29 -8.39
N GLY A 287 18.00 18.36 -8.93
CA GLY A 287 17.62 16.95 -9.00
C GLY A 287 16.36 16.67 -9.84
N GLY A 288 15.96 17.62 -10.69
CA GLY A 288 14.69 17.58 -11.43
C GLY A 288 14.69 16.71 -12.69
N CYS A 289 15.85 16.24 -13.18
CA CYS A 289 15.88 15.47 -14.42
C CYS A 289 15.36 14.03 -14.26
N PRO A 290 14.25 13.65 -14.91
CA PRO A 290 13.68 12.31 -14.78
C PRO A 290 14.56 11.22 -15.40
N LYS A 291 15.50 11.57 -16.29
CA LYS A 291 16.39 10.63 -16.97
C LYS A 291 17.63 10.27 -16.15
N CYS A 292 18.17 11.20 -15.36
CA CYS A 292 19.46 11.02 -14.69
C CYS A 292 19.57 11.65 -13.30
N GLY A 293 18.50 12.26 -12.77
CA GLY A 293 18.50 12.99 -11.50
C GLY A 293 19.48 14.17 -11.46
N GLY A 294 19.88 14.71 -12.62
CA GLY A 294 20.71 15.92 -12.73
C GLY A 294 19.89 17.19 -12.56
N ASP A 295 20.58 18.30 -12.32
CA ASP A 295 19.93 19.61 -12.25
C ASP A 295 19.54 20.10 -13.65
N PHE A 296 18.44 20.84 -13.74
CA PHE A 296 18.12 21.61 -14.93
C PHE A 296 18.54 23.07 -14.73
N VAL A 297 19.08 23.68 -15.78
CA VAL A 297 19.56 25.05 -15.75
C VAL A 297 19.12 25.86 -16.97
N ALA A 298 19.01 27.17 -16.80
CA ALA A 298 19.05 28.16 -17.86
C ALA A 298 20.10 29.23 -17.50
N PRO A 299 20.85 29.73 -18.49
CA PRO A 299 22.00 30.61 -18.26
C PRO A 299 21.62 31.93 -17.57
N PRO A 300 22.56 32.60 -16.88
CA PRO A 300 22.33 33.95 -16.40
C PRO A 300 22.21 34.93 -17.57
N GLY A 301 21.49 36.03 -17.35
CA GLY A 301 21.43 37.16 -18.26
C GLY A 301 20.05 37.78 -18.38
N ARG A 302 19.89 38.57 -19.44
CA ARG A 302 18.67 39.33 -19.68
C ARG A 302 17.64 38.49 -20.41
N TYR A 303 16.43 38.40 -19.88
CA TYR A 303 15.34 37.63 -20.48
C TYR A 303 14.24 38.54 -21.02
N VAL A 304 13.68 38.21 -22.18
CA VAL A 304 12.56 38.94 -22.78
C VAL A 304 11.35 38.02 -22.84
N ASN A 305 10.20 38.51 -22.37
CA ASN A 305 8.95 37.78 -22.43
C ASN A 305 8.34 37.88 -23.84
N ARG A 306 8.34 36.77 -24.57
CA ARG A 306 7.68 36.62 -25.87
C ARG A 306 6.45 35.72 -25.69
N GLY A 307 5.32 36.33 -25.36
CA GLY A 307 4.02 35.63 -25.28
C GLY A 307 3.91 34.59 -24.15
N GLY A 308 4.68 34.75 -23.08
CA GLY A 308 4.74 33.83 -21.94
C GLY A 308 6.01 33.00 -21.88
N LEU A 309 6.83 32.98 -22.93
CA LEU A 309 8.16 32.36 -22.90
C LEU A 309 9.23 33.44 -22.67
N LEU A 310 10.01 33.28 -21.61
CA LEU A 310 11.23 34.04 -21.34
C LEU A 310 12.36 33.45 -22.19
N GLU A 311 12.84 34.23 -23.15
CA GLU A 311 13.99 33.89 -23.98
C GLU A 311 15.19 34.76 -23.56
N LEU A 312 16.38 34.16 -23.50
CA LEU A 312 17.60 34.91 -23.23
C LEU A 312 17.85 35.86 -24.41
N MET A 313 18.07 37.13 -24.12
CA MET A 313 18.36 38.15 -25.10
C MET A 313 19.78 37.94 -25.63
N ASP A 314 19.93 37.84 -26.95
CA ASP A 314 21.24 37.80 -27.56
C ASP A 314 21.96 39.14 -27.33
N GLU A 315 23.28 39.12 -27.10
CA GLU A 315 24.10 40.33 -26.87
C GLU A 315 24.03 41.36 -28.03
N ASN A 316 23.49 40.96 -29.19
CA ASN A 316 23.31 41.79 -30.39
C ASN A 316 21.91 42.40 -30.54
N GLU A 317 20.95 42.05 -29.68
CA GLU A 317 19.62 42.68 -29.63
C GLU A 317 19.62 43.77 -28.53
N SER A 318 20.21 44.93 -28.84
CA SER A 318 20.21 46.12 -27.96
C SER A 318 19.49 47.30 -28.59
#